data_AF-X8BKG1-F1
#
_entry.id   AF-X8BKG1-F1
#
_cell.length_a   1.000
_cell.length_b   1.000
_cell.length_c   1.000
_cell.angle_alpha   90.00
_cell.angle_beta   90.00
_cell.angle_gamma   90.00
#
_symmetry.space_group_name_H-M   'P 1'
#
loop_
_entity.id
_entity.type
_entity.pdbx_description
1 polymer ?
#
loop_
_entity_poly.entity_id
_entity_poly.type
_entity_poly.pdbx_seq_one_letter_code
_entity_poly.pdbx_strand_id
1 'polypeptide(L)' 'MTVHKDSVVKIDPTIPFEPAAIMGCAVPTGFGSATNVADVQPGETAASAASG' A
#
# COMPACT_ATOMS: atom_id res chain seq x y z
N MET A 1 11.20 -7.57 -18.48
CA MET A 1 9.93 -7.57 -17.74
C MET A 1 8.92 -6.78 -18.56
N THR A 2 7.84 -7.42 -19.00
CA THR A 2 6.70 -6.76 -19.66
C THR A 2 5.50 -6.90 -18.74
N VAL A 3 4.70 -5.86 -18.61
CA VAL A 3 3.51 -5.81 -17.74
C VAL A 3 2.32 -5.29 -18.53
N HIS A 4 1.10 -5.64 -18.09
CA HIS A 4 -0.11 -5.09 -18.70
C HIS A 4 -0.20 -3.59 -18.44
N LYS A 5 -0.76 -2.84 -19.40
CA LYS A 5 -0.90 -1.38 -19.26
C LYS A 5 -1.76 -0.99 -18.04
N ASP A 6 -2.72 -1.84 -17.68
CA ASP A 6 -3.58 -1.62 -16.51
C ASP A 6 -2.89 -1.95 -15.18
N SER A 7 -1.72 -2.60 -15.22
CA SER A 7 -0.90 -2.88 -14.04
C SER A 7 0.12 -1.78 -13.76
N VAL A 8 0.08 -0.66 -14.50
CA VAL A 8 0.99 0.48 -14.31
C VAL A 8 0.20 1.76 -14.07
N VAL A 9 0.66 2.56 -13.10
CA VAL A 9 0.11 3.90 -12.83
C VAL A 9 1.24 4.92 -12.96
N LYS A 10 0.91 6.10 -13.50
CA LYS A 10 1.88 7.20 -13.60
C LYS A 10 2.04 7.87 -12.23
N ILE A 11 3.27 8.02 -11.76
CA ILE A 11 3.62 8.73 -10.54
C ILE A 11 4.36 10.04 -10.86
N ASP A 12 4.36 10.99 -9.91
CA ASP A 12 5.10 12.24 -10.04
C ASP A 12 6.61 11.97 -10.09
N PRO A 13 7.36 12.51 -11.08
CA PRO A 13 8.79 12.27 -11.24
C PRO A 13 9.66 12.84 -10.10
N THR A 14 9.12 13.71 -9.24
CA THR A 14 9.83 14.25 -8.07
C THR A 14 9.85 13.29 -6.89
N ILE A 15 9.02 12.23 -6.91
CA ILE A 15 8.97 11.22 -5.85
C ILE A 15 10.16 10.26 -5.99
N PRO A 16 10.94 10.02 -4.93
CA PRO A 16 12.03 9.05 -4.97
C PRO A 16 11.53 7.62 -5.26
N PHE A 17 12.29 6.86 -6.05
CA PHE A 17 11.87 5.53 -6.50
C PHE A 17 11.74 4.50 -5.37
N GLU A 18 12.63 4.53 -4.38
CA GLU A 18 12.63 3.57 -3.26
C GLU A 18 11.32 3.55 -2.45
N PRO A 19 10.82 4.69 -1.93
CA PRO A 19 9.52 4.70 -1.27
C PRO A 19 8.37 4.38 -2.24
N ALA A 20 8.48 4.79 -3.52
CA ALA A 20 7.47 4.47 -4.53
C ALA A 20 7.39 2.96 -4.84
N ALA A 21 8.50 2.22 -4.75
CA ALA A 21 8.53 0.78 -5.02
C ALA A 21 7.74 -0.03 -3.97
N ILE A 22 7.83 0.35 -2.69
CA ILE A 22 7.11 -0.34 -1.59
C ILE A 22 5.59 -0.12 -1.70
N MET A 23 5.18 1.01 -2.29
CA MET A 23 3.77 1.29 -2.61
C MET A 23 3.16 0.31 -3.61
N GLY A 24 3.95 -0.51 -4.31
CA GLY A 24 3.44 -1.54 -5.20
C GLY A 24 2.96 -2.83 -4.50
N CYS A 25 3.22 -3.01 -3.20
CA CYS A 25 2.88 -4.25 -2.51
C CYS A 25 2.50 -4.03 -1.03
N ALA A 26 3.50 -3.88 -0.15
CA ALA A 26 3.29 -4.04 1.29
C ALA A 26 2.43 -2.92 1.89
N VAL A 27 2.69 -1.67 1.52
CA VAL A 27 1.99 -0.50 2.07
C VAL A 27 0.50 -0.48 1.73
N PRO A 28 0.06 -0.57 0.46
CA PRO A 28 -1.37 -0.55 0.16
C PRO A 28 -2.10 -1.78 0.72
N THR A 29 -1.43 -2.93 0.81
CA THR A 29 -2.02 -4.14 1.40
C THR A 29 -2.29 -3.95 2.89
N GLY A 30 -1.29 -3.49 3.65
CA GLY A 30 -1.45 -3.22 5.09
C GLY A 30 -2.46 -2.11 5.36
N PHE A 31 -2.38 -1.00 4.62
CA PHE A 31 -3.30 0.11 4.74
C PHE A 31 -4.74 -0.28 4.39
N GLY A 32 -4.93 -1.01 3.29
CA GLY A 32 -6.24 -1.50 2.87
C GLY A 32 -6.82 -2.53 3.83
N SER A 33 -5.98 -3.36 4.44
CA SER A 33 -6.42 -4.30 5.49
C SER A 33 -6.96 -3.55 6.71
N ALA A 34 -6.31 -2.46 7.12
CA ALA A 34 -6.75 -1.65 8.25
C ALA A 34 -8.02 -0.84 7.93
N THR A 35 -8.03 -0.13 6.80
CA THR A 35 -9.09 0.87 6.49
C THR A 35 -10.26 0.32 5.70
N ASN A 36 -10.05 -0.64 4.78
CA ASN A 36 -11.12 -1.17 3.93
C ASN A 36 -11.71 -2.48 4.45
N VAL A 37 -10.89 -3.33 5.08
CA VAL A 37 -11.34 -4.65 5.58
C VAL A 37 -11.76 -4.58 7.04
N ALA A 38 -10.88 -4.03 7.89
CA ALA A 38 -11.15 -3.88 9.32
C ALA A 38 -11.92 -2.59 9.68
N ASP A 39 -12.13 -1.70 8.70
CA ASP A 39 -12.86 -0.41 8.84
C ASP A 39 -12.41 0.45 10.03
N VAL A 40 -11.10 0.37 10.35
CA VAL A 40 -10.52 1.05 11.51
C VAL A 40 -10.61 2.57 11.32
N GLN A 41 -11.25 3.24 12.27
CA GLN A 41 -11.38 4.69 12.27
C GLN A 41 -10.19 5.37 12.99
N PRO A 42 -9.84 6.61 12.62
CA PRO A 42 -8.82 7.37 13.33
C PRO A 42 -9.13 7.47 14.83
N GLY A 43 -8.21 7.01 15.67
CA GLY A 43 -8.36 7.01 17.14
C GLY A 43 -8.82 5.67 17.72
N GLU A 44 -9.19 4.70 16.89
CA GLU A 44 -9.45 3.33 17.33
C GLU A 44 -8.14 2.54 17.51
N THR A 45 -8.13 1.66 18.52
CA THR A 45 -7.00 0.76 18.76
C THR A 45 -7.17 -0.51 17.93
N ALA A 46 -6.32 -0.70 16.93
CA ALA A 46 -6.26 -1.91 16.12
C ALA A 46 -5.00 -2.74 16.46
N ALA A 47 -5.13 -4.07 16.45
CA ALA A 47 -4.03 -5.00 16.62
C ALA A 47 -3.82 -5.82 15.34
N SER A 48 -2.61 -5.79 14.78
CA SER A 48 -2.24 -6.56 13.60
C SER A 48 -1.36 -7.75 13.99
N ALA A 49 -1.73 -8.97 13.58
CA ALA A 49 -0.87 -10.13 13.68
C ALA A 49 0.11 -10.13 12.49
N ALA A 50 1.32 -9.61 12.70
CA ALA A 50 2.37 -9.65 11.69
C ALA A 50 3.16 -10.96 11.82
N SER A 51 3.00 -11.88 10.87
CA SER A 51 3.96 -12.96 10.63
C SER A 51 5.01 -12.44 9.64
N GLY A 52 6.05 -11.80 10.16
CA GLY A 52 7.22 -11.41 9.37
C GLY A 52 8.05 -12.63 9.00
#